data_AF-A0A1H7EUH0-F1
#
_entry.id   AF-A0A1H7EUH0-F1
#
_cell.length_a   1.000
_cell.length_b   1.000
_cell.length_c   1.000
_cell.angle_alpha   90.00
_cell.angle_beta   90.00
_cell.angle_gamma   90.00
#
_symmetry.space_group_name_H-M   'P 1'
#
loop_
_entity.id
_entity.type
_entity.pdbx_description
1 polymer ?
#
loop_
_entity_poly.entity_id
_entity_poly.type
_entity_poly.pdbx_seq_one_letter_code
_entity_poly.pdbx_strand_id
1 'polypeptide(L)'
;NSEQFVDVAVTAARNVAGSDGVDANIQPMMISEDFGAFLQVVPGNFIFIGNGESVEKGGIPLHNATYDFNDEILLTGARYFAEIARLELPVG
;
A
#
# COMPACT_ATOMS: atom_id res chain seq x y z
N ASN A 1 9.25 -2.15 8.31
CA ASN A 1 9.24 -0.81 7.73
C ASN A 1 10.45 -0.05 8.24
N SER A 2 11.30 0.41 7.33
CA SER A 2 12.48 1.20 7.66
C SER A 2 12.07 2.67 7.82
N GLU A 3 12.35 3.26 8.99
CA GLU A 3 11.90 4.62 9.35
C GLU A 3 12.28 5.66 8.29
N GLN A 4 13.50 5.57 7.75
CA GLN A 4 14.05 6.47 6.73
C GLN A 4 13.23 6.55 5.42
N PHE A 5 12.34 5.59 5.15
CA PHE A 5 11.53 5.53 3.93
C PHE A 5 10.02 5.68 4.21
N VAL A 6 9.61 5.79 5.48
CA VAL A 6 8.21 6.00 5.86
C VAL A 6 7.67 7.31 5.28
N ASP A 7 8.41 8.41 5.41
CA ASP A 7 7.93 9.72 4.96
C ASP A 7 7.69 9.77 3.46
N VAL A 8 8.56 9.14 2.67
CA VAL A 8 8.41 9.02 1.21
C VAL A 8 7.20 8.16 0.86
N ALA A 9 7.04 7.02 1.53
CA ALA A 9 5.87 6.14 1.35
C ALA A 9 4.55 6.88 1.64
N VAL A 10 4.49 7.58 2.77
CA VAL A 10 3.30 8.36 3.17
C VAL A 10 3.07 9.52 2.20
N THR A 11 4.11 10.22 1.76
CA THR A 11 4.00 11.33 0.80
C THR A 11 3.45 10.85 -0.54
N ALA A 12 3.98 9.75 -1.08
CA ALA A 12 3.47 9.16 -2.31
C ALA A 12 2.00 8.74 -2.18
N ALA A 13 1.63 8.10 -1.08
CA ALA A 13 0.24 7.73 -0.80
C ALA A 13 -0.68 8.96 -0.77
N ARG A 14 -0.28 10.04 -0.08
CA ARG A 14 -1.08 11.28 0.01
C ARG A 14 -1.21 12.00 -1.33
N ASN A 15 -0.18 11.99 -2.16
CA ASN A 15 -0.23 12.58 -3.50
C ASN A 15 -1.22 11.84 -4.42
N VAL A 16 -1.43 10.54 -4.20
CA VAL A 16 -2.30 9.70 -5.03
C VAL A 16 -3.73 9.62 -4.48
N ALA A 17 -3.89 9.39 -3.17
CA ALA A 17 -5.18 9.15 -2.52
C ALA A 17 -5.75 10.38 -1.78
N GLY A 18 -5.00 11.49 -1.74
CA GLY A 18 -5.33 12.65 -0.91
C GLY A 18 -4.97 12.43 0.56
N SER A 19 -4.80 13.52 1.30
CA SER A 19 -4.41 13.45 2.73
C SER A 19 -5.41 12.70 3.59
N ASP A 20 -6.72 12.85 3.31
CA ASP A 20 -7.79 12.20 4.07
C ASP A 20 -7.92 10.70 3.74
N GLY A 21 -7.34 10.26 2.61
CA GLY A 21 -7.34 8.86 2.17
C GLY A 21 -6.18 8.02 2.72
N VAL A 22 -5.39 8.56 3.65
CA VAL A 22 -4.18 7.90 4.16
C VAL A 22 -4.15 7.92 5.68
N ASP A 23 -4.19 6.73 6.27
CA ASP A 23 -3.77 6.52 7.65
C ASP A 23 -2.29 6.09 7.66
N ALA A 24 -1.41 6.97 8.13
CA ALA A 24 0.02 6.71 8.23
C ALA A 24 0.41 5.86 9.45
N ASN A 25 -0.53 5.65 10.40
CA ASN A 25 -0.27 5.02 11.69
C ASN A 25 -1.25 3.87 11.96
N ILE A 26 -1.55 3.10 10.92
CA ILE A 26 -2.38 1.90 11.07
C ILE A 26 -1.80 0.94 12.13
N GLN A 27 -2.68 0.20 12.78
CA GLN A 27 -2.25 -0.82 13.73
C GLN A 27 -1.51 -1.96 13.01
N PRO A 28 -0.45 -2.53 13.63
CA PRO A 28 0.20 -3.73 13.10
C PRO A 28 -0.81 -4.87 12.95
N MET A 29 -0.72 -5.61 11.84
CA MET A 29 -1.58 -6.77 11.59
C MET A 29 -0.77 -8.07 11.65
N MET A 30 -1.35 -9.10 12.26
CA MET A 30 -0.77 -10.45 12.36
C MET A 30 -1.03 -11.28 11.09
N ILE A 31 -0.79 -10.70 9.92
CA ILE A 31 -0.86 -11.41 8.65
C ILE A 31 0.45 -12.19 8.41
N SER A 32 0.37 -13.37 7.81
CA SER A 32 1.55 -14.10 7.35
C SER A 32 1.91 -13.61 5.95
N GLU A 33 3.04 -12.91 5.82
CA GLU A 33 3.51 -12.31 4.57
C GLU A 33 5.04 -12.49 4.47
N ASP A 34 5.54 -12.97 3.34
CA ASP A 34 6.96 -13.28 3.15
C ASP A 34 7.79 -12.06 2.73
N PHE A 35 7.14 -10.94 2.37
CA PHE A 35 7.80 -9.66 2.10
C PHE A 35 8.73 -9.20 3.23
N GLY A 36 8.44 -9.60 4.47
CA GLY A 36 9.30 -9.35 5.63
C GLY A 36 10.73 -9.91 5.46
N ALA A 37 10.91 -10.97 4.67
CA ALA A 37 12.23 -11.52 4.34
C ALA A 37 13.04 -10.58 3.44
N PHE A 38 12.42 -9.89 2.48
CA PHE A 38 13.10 -8.87 1.67
C PHE A 38 13.56 -7.70 2.54
N LEU A 39 12.74 -7.30 3.50
CA LEU A 39 13.04 -6.20 4.42
C LEU A 39 14.18 -6.53 5.42
N GLN A 40 14.60 -7.79 5.54
CA GLN A 40 15.82 -8.14 6.29
C GLN A 40 17.10 -7.81 5.50
N VAL A 41 17.01 -7.64 4.18
CA VAL A 41 18.17 -7.47 3.28
C VAL A 41 18.27 -6.05 2.75
N VAL A 42 17.14 -5.47 2.32
CA VAL A 42 17.07 -4.12 1.76
C VAL A 42 16.08 -3.30 2.58
N PRO A 43 16.47 -2.11 3.09
CA PRO A 43 15.53 -1.25 3.82
C PRO A 43 14.36 -0.86 2.92
N GLY A 44 13.15 -0.84 3.47
CA GLY A 44 11.94 -0.59 2.70
C GLY A 44 10.66 -0.58 3.54
N ASN A 45 9.53 -0.38 2.88
CA ASN A 45 8.22 -0.31 3.50
C ASN A 45 7.24 -1.27 2.84
N PHE A 46 6.42 -1.89 3.68
CA PHE A 46 5.21 -2.59 3.30
C PHE A 46 4.02 -1.72 3.68
N ILE A 47 3.08 -1.56 2.75
CA ILE A 47 1.87 -0.74 2.92
C ILE A 47 0.63 -1.55 2.55
N PHE A 48 -0.52 -1.10 3.04
CA PHE A 48 -1.82 -1.62 2.63
C PHE A 48 -2.55 -0.61 1.76
N ILE A 49 -3.37 -1.11 0.83
CA ILE A 49 -4.31 -0.33 0.04
C ILE A 49 -5.72 -0.81 0.38
N GLY A 50 -6.64 0.14 0.65
CA GLY A 50 -8.05 -0.18 0.86
C GLY A 50 -8.65 -0.74 -0.42
N ASN A 51 -9.27 -1.92 -0.33
CA ASN A 51 -9.88 -2.61 -1.47
C ASN A 51 -11.41 -2.48 -1.49
N GLY A 52 -12.03 -2.25 -0.34
CA GLY A 52 -13.47 -2.06 -0.18
C GLY A 52 -13.91 -2.33 1.25
N GLU A 53 -15.01 -1.73 1.67
CA GLU A 53 -15.58 -1.90 3.03
C GLU A 53 -16.94 -2.62 3.01
N SER A 54 -17.62 -2.67 1.86
CA SER A 54 -18.90 -3.33 1.70
C SER A 54 -18.72 -4.84 1.47
N VAL A 55 -19.74 -5.63 1.80
CA VAL A 55 -19.82 -7.08 1.47
C VAL A 55 -19.89 -7.38 -0.05
N GLU A 56 -19.54 -6.41 -0.89
CA GLU A 56 -19.44 -6.51 -2.33
C GLU A 56 -17.95 -6.65 -2.72
N LYS A 57 -17.55 -6.02 -3.83
CA LYS A 57 -16.17 -6.05 -4.32
C LYS A 57 -15.20 -5.48 -3.30
N GLY A 58 -14.18 -6.28 -3.01
CA GLY A 58 -13.02 -5.93 -2.20
C GLY A 58 -13.20 -5.90 -0.68
N GLY A 59 -14.43 -5.90 -0.17
CA GLY A 59 -14.69 -5.96 1.29
C GLY A 59 -14.95 -7.35 1.85
N ILE A 60 -15.07 -8.38 1.00
CA ILE A 60 -14.99 -9.77 1.44
C ILE A 60 -13.54 -10.08 1.85
N PRO A 61 -13.26 -10.75 2.99
CA PRO A 61 -11.89 -11.04 3.41
C PRO A 61 -11.12 -11.93 2.41
N LEU A 62 -9.80 -11.70 2.34
CA LEU A 62 -8.87 -12.58 1.65
C LEU A 62 -9.03 -14.03 2.13
N HIS A 63 -8.80 -14.99 1.23
CA HIS A 63 -8.99 -16.44 1.42
C HIS A 63 -10.45 -16.92 1.50
N ASN A 64 -11.44 -16.04 1.39
CA ASN A 64 -12.83 -16.45 1.20
C ASN A 64 -13.06 -16.93 -0.25
N ALA A 65 -13.85 -18.01 -0.42
CA ALA A 65 -14.17 -18.59 -1.73
C ALA A 65 -14.95 -17.64 -2.66
N THR A 66 -15.65 -16.66 -2.10
CA THR A 66 -16.40 -15.64 -2.86
C THR A 66 -15.70 -14.29 -2.87
N TYR A 67 -14.40 -14.24 -2.57
CA TYR A 67 -13.62 -13.02 -2.70
C TYR A 67 -13.67 -12.50 -4.15
N ASP A 68 -14.07 -11.25 -4.31
CA ASP A 68 -14.07 -10.52 -5.58
C ASP A 68 -13.23 -9.26 -5.41
N PHE A 69 -12.23 -9.07 -6.28
CA PHE A 69 -11.30 -7.94 -6.18
C PHE A 69 -11.94 -6.66 -6.69
N ASN A 70 -11.58 -5.50 -6.13
CA ASN A 70 -12.05 -4.22 -6.63
C ASN A 70 -11.11 -3.69 -7.73
N ASP A 71 -11.43 -3.93 -8.99
CA ASP A 71 -10.61 -3.47 -10.13
C ASP A 71 -10.43 -1.93 -10.17
N GLU A 72 -11.31 -1.16 -9.53
CA GLU A 72 -11.23 0.30 -9.51
C GLU A 72 -9.97 0.81 -8.79
N ILE A 73 -9.39 0.01 -7.87
CA ILE A 73 -8.19 0.38 -7.12
C ILE A 73 -6.87 0.10 -7.87
N LEU A 74 -6.93 -0.57 -9.03
CA LEU A 74 -5.73 -0.92 -9.80
C LEU A 74 -4.92 0.32 -10.20
N LEU A 75 -5.61 1.38 -10.66
CA LEU A 75 -4.95 2.63 -11.03
C LEU A 75 -4.36 3.36 -9.81
N THR A 76 -5.01 3.27 -8.65
CA THR A 76 -4.49 3.85 -7.39
C THR A 76 -3.18 3.17 -6.99
N GLY A 77 -3.15 1.84 -6.98
CA GLY A 77 -1.94 1.08 -6.67
C GLY A 77 -0.79 1.33 -7.65
N ALA A 78 -1.08 1.34 -8.96
CA ALA A 78 -0.09 1.63 -9.98
C ALA A 78 0.50 3.04 -9.85
N ARG A 79 -0.36 4.04 -9.58
CA ARG A 79 0.06 5.43 -9.37
C ARG A 79 0.92 5.58 -8.11
N TYR A 80 0.61 4.85 -7.04
CA TYR A 80 1.44 4.86 -5.83
C TYR A 80 2.89 4.47 -6.13
N PHE A 81 3.10 3.34 -6.81
CA PHE A 81 4.46 2.91 -7.16
C PHE A 81 5.15 3.87 -8.14
N ALA A 82 4.42 4.40 -9.12
CA ALA A 82 4.95 5.41 -10.04
C ALA A 82 5.37 6.69 -9.29
N GLU A 83 4.60 7.09 -8.29
CA GLU A 83 4.89 8.27 -7.47
C GLU A 83 6.11 8.06 -6.56
N ILE A 84 6.28 6.87 -5.98
CA ILE A 84 7.53 6.51 -5.26
C ILE A 84 8.74 6.66 -6.19
N ALA A 85 8.66 6.09 -7.40
CA ALA A 85 9.75 6.20 -8.37
C ALA A 85 10.02 7.66 -8.75
N ARG A 86 8.98 8.49 -8.89
CA ARG A 86 9.11 9.92 -9.21
C ARG A 86 9.77 10.71 -8.07
N LEU A 87 9.52 10.35 -6.81
CA LEU A 87 10.08 11.04 -5.65
C LEU A 87 11.55 10.64 -5.40
N GLU A 88 11.89 9.37 -5.59
CA GLU A 88 13.20 8.82 -5.19
C GLU A 88 14.22 8.76 -6.31
N LEU A 89 13.79 8.71 -7.58
CA LEU A 89 14.71 8.64 -8.71
C LEU A 89 15.01 10.04 -9.26
N PRO A 90 16.26 10.30 -9.67
CA PRO A 90 16.62 11.57 -10.32
C PRO A 90 15.82 11.78 -11.61
N VAL A 91 15.45 13.04 -11.87
CA VAL A 91 15.00 13.45 -13.21
C VAL A 91 16.24 13.44 -14.12
N GLY A 92 16.19 12.65 -15.18
CA GLY A 92 17.24 12.59 -16.20
C GLY A 92 17.33 13.83 -17.08
#